data_AF-A0A2E1RIV2-F1
#
_entry.id   AF-A0A2E1RIV2-F1
#
_cell.length_a   1.000
_cell.length_b   1.000
_cell.length_c   1.000
_cell.angle_alpha   90.00
_cell.angle_beta   90.00
_cell.angle_gamma   90.00
#
_symmetry.space_group_name_H-M   'P 1'
#
loop_
_entity.id
_entity.type
_entity.pdbx_description
1 polymer ?
#
loop_
_entity_poly.entity_id
_entity_poly.type
_entity_poly.pdbx_seq_one_letter_code
_entity_poly.pdbx_strand_id
1 'polypeptide(L)'
;MKYGNYTTRGVAPSHQFAEKTIVTNGRYLNDIDIKQKKKVAVVGRLVSKDLFGDEDPIGKFVDIGKTVFKIVGVFKDSGGDNEERFVYIPYTTRQKMEKATKKIGSIIVAFKSEIGNSGALAFEKQLREYLKQKKFIAPSDSKGIFIRNVSDDLKRNQQFASALQ
;
A
#
# COMPACT_ATOMS: atom_id res chain seq x y z
N MET A 1 17.75 9.99 -20.88
CA MET A 1 16.85 9.27 -19.94
C MET A 1 16.54 10.20 -18.79
N LYS A 2 15.26 10.39 -18.45
CA LYS A 2 14.86 11.20 -17.29
C LYS A 2 14.99 10.36 -16.01
N TYR A 3 15.37 11.01 -14.91
CA TYR A 3 15.54 10.38 -13.60
C TYR A 3 14.81 11.21 -12.54
N GLY A 4 14.44 10.57 -11.43
CA GLY A 4 13.77 11.23 -10.31
C GLY A 4 13.80 10.36 -9.06
N ASN A 5 13.49 10.96 -7.91
CA ASN A 5 13.37 10.25 -6.65
C ASN A 5 11.90 9.97 -6.35
N TYR A 6 11.53 8.71 -6.33
CA TYR A 6 10.16 8.24 -6.12
C TYR A 6 10.14 7.12 -5.09
N THR A 7 9.06 7.04 -4.33
CA THR A 7 8.92 5.98 -3.34
C THR A 7 8.42 4.70 -4.00
N THR A 8 9.19 3.63 -3.86
CA THR A 8 8.79 2.30 -4.32
C THR A 8 8.10 1.54 -3.19
N ARG A 9 6.91 0.99 -3.42
CA ARG A 9 6.18 0.19 -2.44
C ARG A 9 5.93 -1.22 -2.98
N GLY A 10 6.29 -2.23 -2.19
CA GLY A 10 5.94 -3.62 -2.46
C GLY A 10 4.52 -3.90 -1.99
N VAL A 11 3.59 -4.23 -2.90
CA VAL A 11 2.17 -4.40 -2.57
C VAL A 11 1.61 -5.71 -3.10
N ALA A 12 0.49 -6.15 -2.51
CA ALA A 12 -0.35 -7.25 -3.00
C ALA A 12 -1.47 -6.71 -3.90
N PRO A 13 -2.12 -7.55 -4.73
CA PRO A 13 -3.21 -7.10 -5.61
C PRO A 13 -4.36 -6.43 -4.86
N SER A 14 -4.70 -6.95 -3.67
CA SER A 14 -5.77 -6.41 -2.82
C SER A 14 -5.53 -4.97 -2.35
N HIS A 15 -4.28 -4.49 -2.39
CA HIS A 15 -3.95 -3.10 -2.09
C HIS A 15 -4.73 -2.10 -2.98
N GLN A 16 -5.03 -2.47 -4.23
CA GLN A 16 -5.80 -1.62 -5.13
C GLN A 16 -7.16 -1.22 -4.52
N PHE A 17 -7.86 -2.18 -3.92
CA PHE A 17 -9.17 -1.94 -3.33
C PHE A 17 -9.06 -1.24 -1.99
N ALA A 18 -8.02 -1.55 -1.22
CA ALA A 18 -7.76 -0.94 0.08
C ALA A 18 -7.46 0.55 -0.03
N GLU A 19 -6.60 0.94 -0.98
CA GLU A 19 -6.24 2.35 -1.24
C GLU A 19 -7.19 3.02 -2.27
N LYS A 20 -8.18 2.29 -2.80
CA LYS A 20 -9.10 2.77 -3.84
C LYS A 20 -8.39 3.34 -5.08
N THR A 21 -7.24 2.78 -5.40
CA THR A 21 -6.42 3.19 -6.53
C THR A 21 -7.14 2.96 -7.86
N ILE A 22 -7.16 3.97 -8.73
CA ILE A 22 -7.83 3.93 -10.04
C ILE A 22 -6.77 3.71 -11.13
N VAL A 23 -6.82 2.56 -11.80
CA VAL A 23 -5.95 2.29 -12.95
C VAL A 23 -6.48 3.06 -14.15
N THR A 24 -5.66 3.95 -14.71
CA THR A 24 -6.03 4.79 -15.86
C THR A 24 -5.51 4.23 -17.18
N ASN A 25 -4.45 3.41 -17.15
CA ASN A 25 -3.94 2.74 -18.33
C ASN A 25 -3.33 1.38 -17.94
N GLY A 26 -3.40 0.40 -18.84
CA GLY A 26 -2.90 -0.96 -18.60
C GLY A 26 -3.67 -1.70 -17.51
N ARG A 27 -2.93 -2.33 -16.57
CA ARG A 27 -3.48 -3.15 -15.49
C ARG A 27 -2.76 -2.93 -14.17
N TYR A 28 -3.44 -3.26 -13.07
CA TYR A 28 -2.78 -3.37 -11.76
C TYR A 28 -1.95 -4.66 -11.65
N LEU A 29 -1.27 -4.83 -10.50
CA LEU A 29 -0.60 -6.07 -10.13
C LEU A 29 -1.61 -7.20 -9.90
N ASN A 30 -1.26 -8.43 -10.27
CA ASN A 30 -2.10 -9.61 -10.08
C ASN A 30 -1.37 -10.76 -9.37
N ASP A 31 -2.09 -11.82 -9.02
CA ASP A 31 -1.53 -12.96 -8.28
C ASP A 31 -0.41 -13.69 -9.02
N ILE A 32 -0.42 -13.69 -10.35
CA ILE A 32 0.65 -14.29 -11.16
C ILE A 32 1.93 -13.47 -10.99
N ASP A 33 1.84 -12.14 -10.99
CA ASP A 33 2.99 -11.27 -10.75
C ASP A 33 3.61 -11.53 -9.37
N ILE A 34 2.77 -11.75 -8.35
CA ILE A 34 3.21 -12.09 -6.98
C ILE A 34 3.88 -13.46 -6.95
N LYS A 35 3.20 -14.50 -7.44
CA LYS A 35 3.68 -15.90 -7.38
C LYS A 35 4.99 -16.07 -8.13
N GLN A 36 5.11 -15.45 -9.30
CA GLN A 36 6.30 -15.57 -10.16
C GLN A 36 7.36 -14.51 -9.87
N LYS A 37 7.16 -13.63 -8.88
CA LYS A 37 8.09 -12.53 -8.52
C LYS A 37 8.47 -11.71 -9.75
N LYS A 38 7.47 -11.35 -10.57
CA LYS A 38 7.70 -10.65 -11.83
C LYS A 38 8.30 -9.26 -11.58
N LYS A 39 9.22 -8.85 -12.45
CA LYS A 39 9.77 -7.49 -12.48
C LYS A 39 8.85 -6.57 -13.29
N VAL A 40 7.66 -6.32 -12.74
CA VAL A 40 6.66 -5.41 -13.30
C VAL A 40 6.34 -4.29 -12.34
N ALA A 41 5.99 -3.13 -12.87
CA ALA A 41 5.66 -1.93 -12.09
C ALA A 41 4.33 -1.32 -12.55
N VAL A 42 3.58 -0.80 -11.59
CA VAL A 42 2.44 0.09 -11.82
C VAL A 42 2.84 1.45 -11.25
N VAL A 43 2.84 2.48 -12.08
CA VAL A 43 3.38 3.80 -11.72
C VAL A 43 2.27 4.81 -11.49
N GLY A 44 2.43 5.71 -10.52
CA GLY A 44 1.51 6.82 -10.35
C GLY A 44 1.59 7.79 -11.53
N ARG A 45 0.49 8.52 -11.77
CA ARG A 45 0.38 9.47 -12.89
C ARG A 45 1.53 10.48 -12.92
N LEU A 46 1.94 11.03 -11.78
CA LEU A 46 3.03 12.00 -11.75
C LEU A 46 4.37 11.36 -12.09
N VAL A 47 4.63 10.13 -11.64
CA VAL A 47 5.82 9.37 -12.05
C VAL A 47 5.82 9.13 -13.56
N SER A 48 4.67 8.75 -14.13
CA SER A 48 4.51 8.56 -15.58
C SER A 48 4.82 9.84 -16.33
N LYS A 49 4.21 10.97 -15.93
CA LYS A 49 4.38 12.26 -16.58
C LYS A 49 5.82 12.75 -16.51
N ASP A 50 6.45 12.62 -15.34
CA ASP A 50 7.82 13.09 -15.13
C ASP A 50 8.82 12.28 -15.97
N LEU A 51 8.63 10.96 -16.10
CA LEU A 51 9.56 10.07 -16.82
C LEU A 51 9.31 9.99 -18.33
N PHE A 52 8.05 10.02 -18.76
CA PHE A 52 7.65 9.75 -20.14
C PHE A 52 6.93 10.92 -20.83
N GLY A 53 6.62 12.00 -20.10
CA GLY A 53 5.82 13.11 -20.65
C GLY A 53 4.42 12.62 -21.03
N ASP A 54 4.02 12.90 -22.26
CA ASP A 54 2.74 12.46 -22.83
C ASP A 54 2.84 11.13 -23.59
N GLU A 55 4.03 10.52 -23.64
CA GLU A 55 4.20 9.21 -24.27
C GLU A 55 3.59 8.09 -23.40
N ASP A 56 3.01 7.08 -24.06
CA ASP A 56 2.50 5.89 -23.35
C ASP A 56 3.66 5.15 -22.65
N PRO A 57 3.63 4.99 -21.31
CA PRO A 57 4.66 4.24 -20.59
C PRO A 57 4.43 2.73 -20.64
N ILE A 58 3.25 2.25 -21.04
CA ILE A 58 2.92 0.82 -20.98
C ILE A 58 3.87 0.03 -21.88
N GLY A 59 4.43 -1.03 -21.31
CA GLY A 59 5.38 -1.91 -22.00
C GLY A 59 6.83 -1.40 -22.01
N LYS A 60 7.06 -0.12 -21.70
CA LYS A 60 8.40 0.43 -21.51
C LYS A 60 9.01 -0.03 -20.19
N PHE A 61 10.29 0.28 -20.02
CA PHE A 61 11.08 -0.16 -18.89
C PHE A 61 11.56 1.02 -18.04
N VAL A 62 11.65 0.80 -16.73
CA VAL A 62 12.24 1.73 -15.76
C VAL A 62 13.28 1.01 -14.91
N ASP A 63 14.38 1.69 -14.60
CA ASP A 63 15.34 1.21 -13.62
C ASP A 63 14.89 1.62 -12.21
N ILE A 64 14.71 0.63 -11.35
CA ILE A 64 14.40 0.79 -9.94
C ILE A 64 15.48 0.11 -9.12
N GLY A 65 16.39 0.90 -8.55
CA GLY A 65 17.46 0.38 -7.69
C GLY A 65 18.38 -0.62 -8.40
N LYS A 66 18.81 -0.31 -9.62
CA LYS A 66 19.65 -1.16 -10.51
C LYS A 66 18.94 -2.42 -11.01
N THR A 67 17.61 -2.44 -10.96
CA THR A 67 16.79 -3.54 -11.47
C THR A 67 15.78 -2.98 -12.45
N VAL A 68 15.74 -3.57 -13.64
CA VAL A 68 14.81 -3.15 -14.70
C VAL A 68 13.43 -3.77 -14.48
N PHE A 69 12.39 -2.92 -14.52
CA PHE A 69 10.99 -3.29 -14.41
C PHE A 69 10.22 -2.88 -15.66
N LYS A 70 9.33 -3.75 -16.14
CA LYS A 70 8.38 -3.42 -17.21
C LYS A 70 7.17 -2.71 -16.61
N ILE A 71 6.79 -1.55 -17.16
CA ILE A 71 5.56 -0.87 -16.76
C ILE A 71 4.36 -1.63 -17.35
N VAL A 72 3.44 -2.01 -16.49
CA VAL A 72 2.20 -2.72 -16.86
C VAL A 72 0.94 -1.93 -16.55
N GLY A 73 1.05 -0.82 -15.84
CA GLY A 73 -0.09 0.05 -15.53
C GLY A 73 0.30 1.43 -15.07
N VAL A 74 -0.65 2.36 -15.20
CA VAL A 74 -0.60 3.70 -14.64
C VAL A 74 -1.82 3.90 -13.75
N PHE A 75 -1.65 4.54 -12.60
CA PHE A 75 -2.75 4.80 -11.68
C PHE A 75 -2.87 6.27 -11.25
N LYS A 76 -4.08 6.64 -10.83
CA LYS A 76 -4.43 7.86 -10.11
C LYS A 76 -4.94 7.51 -8.71
N ASP A 77 -4.81 8.47 -7.81
CA ASP A 77 -5.26 8.34 -6.43
C ASP A 77 -5.98 9.61 -5.96
N SER A 78 -7.08 9.44 -5.22
CA SER A 78 -7.84 10.56 -4.65
C SER A 78 -7.15 11.22 -3.45
N GLY A 79 -6.12 10.59 -2.89
CA GLY A 79 -5.30 11.13 -1.80
C GLY A 79 -4.38 12.29 -2.20
N GLY A 80 -4.39 12.69 -3.47
CA GLY A 80 -3.65 13.83 -4.00
C GLY A 80 -2.26 13.47 -4.54
N ASP A 81 -1.50 14.50 -4.90
CA ASP A 81 -0.26 14.37 -5.67
C ASP A 81 0.79 13.46 -5.00
N ASN A 82 0.86 13.42 -3.68
CA ASN A 82 1.83 12.58 -2.97
C ASN A 82 1.60 11.08 -3.22
N GLU A 83 0.34 10.64 -3.27
CA GLU A 83 0.01 9.24 -3.55
C GLU A 83 0.29 8.89 -5.03
N GLU A 84 0.20 9.87 -5.92
CA GLU A 84 0.53 9.69 -7.34
C GLU A 84 2.05 9.72 -7.63
N ARG A 85 2.90 9.87 -6.61
CA ARG A 85 4.37 9.74 -6.70
C ARG A 85 4.90 8.37 -6.29
N PHE A 86 4.03 7.41 -6.00
CA PHE A 86 4.45 6.04 -5.72
C PHE A 86 4.68 5.21 -6.99
N VAL A 87 5.57 4.24 -6.86
CA VAL A 87 5.75 3.13 -7.80
C VAL A 87 5.44 1.82 -7.09
N TYR A 88 4.43 1.11 -7.57
CA TYR A 88 4.00 -0.17 -7.01
C TYR A 88 4.63 -1.34 -7.76
N ILE A 89 5.26 -2.23 -6.99
CA ILE A 89 5.85 -3.48 -7.48
C ILE A 89 5.33 -4.66 -6.65
N PRO A 90 5.39 -5.91 -7.14
CA PRO A 90 5.02 -7.07 -6.33
C PRO A 90 5.82 -7.11 -5.02
N TYR A 91 5.13 -7.27 -3.89
CA TYR A 91 5.81 -7.35 -2.59
C TYR A 91 6.84 -8.48 -2.53
N THR A 92 6.57 -9.61 -3.20
CA THR A 92 7.49 -10.75 -3.29
C THR A 92 8.73 -10.44 -4.13
N THR A 93 8.62 -9.57 -5.14
CA THR A 93 9.75 -9.06 -5.92
C THR A 93 10.59 -8.11 -5.07
N ARG A 94 9.96 -7.20 -4.32
CA ARG A 94 10.66 -6.32 -3.36
C ARG A 94 11.41 -7.11 -2.31
N GLN A 95 10.76 -8.11 -1.70
CA GLN A 95 11.39 -9.02 -0.73
C GLN A 95 12.61 -9.74 -1.31
N LYS A 96 12.54 -10.19 -2.58
CA LYS A 96 13.68 -10.81 -3.26
C LYS A 96 14.85 -9.85 -3.42
N MET A 97 14.59 -8.57 -3.70
CA MET A 97 15.63 -7.53 -3.79
C MET A 97 16.23 -7.21 -2.41
N GLU A 98 15.43 -7.27 -1.34
CA GLU A 98 15.84 -6.98 0.04
C GLU A 98 16.29 -8.23 0.81
N LYS A 99 17.31 -8.92 0.27
CA LYS A 99 17.93 -10.10 0.91
C LYS A 99 16.96 -11.26 1.18
N ALA A 100 15.95 -11.44 0.32
CA ALA A 100 14.96 -12.51 0.42
C ALA A 100 14.22 -12.59 1.78
N THR A 101 13.97 -11.44 2.39
CA THR A 101 13.23 -11.35 3.66
C THR A 101 11.78 -11.84 3.53
N LYS A 102 11.23 -12.38 4.61
CA LYS A 102 9.80 -12.71 4.74
C LYS A 102 9.01 -11.64 5.52
N LYS A 103 9.68 -10.57 5.94
CA LYS A 103 9.05 -9.48 6.70
C LYS A 103 8.22 -8.60 5.75
N ILE A 104 7.17 -8.00 6.32
CA ILE A 104 6.34 -6.99 5.69
C ILE A 104 6.24 -5.79 6.63
N GLY A 105 6.12 -4.58 6.07
CA GLY A 105 6.05 -3.35 6.87
C GLY A 105 4.67 -3.12 7.49
N SER A 106 3.61 -3.41 6.74
CA SER A 106 2.23 -3.21 7.18
C SER A 106 1.27 -4.22 6.54
N ILE A 107 0.12 -4.40 7.18
CA ILE A 107 -1.05 -5.10 6.64
C ILE A 107 -2.21 -4.13 6.73
N ILE A 108 -2.91 -3.94 5.62
CA ILE A 108 -4.16 -3.16 5.59
C ILE A 108 -5.32 -4.14 5.73
N VAL A 109 -6.19 -3.88 6.71
CA VAL A 109 -7.38 -4.68 6.96
C VAL A 109 -8.59 -3.77 6.80
N ALA A 110 -9.42 -4.09 5.81
CA ALA A 110 -10.74 -3.50 5.68
C ALA A 110 -11.78 -4.37 6.38
N PHE A 111 -12.79 -3.74 6.96
CA PHE A 111 -13.93 -4.40 7.57
C PHE A 111 -15.23 -3.84 6.99
N LYS A 112 -16.31 -4.61 7.08
CA LYS A 112 -17.62 -4.20 6.55
C LYS A 112 -18.16 -3.02 7.35
N SER A 113 -18.75 -2.03 6.67
CA SER A 113 -19.34 -0.85 7.32
C SER A 113 -20.47 -1.20 8.29
N GLU A 114 -21.14 -2.33 8.05
CA GLU A 114 -22.23 -2.89 8.85
C GLU A 114 -21.91 -3.05 10.34
N ILE A 115 -20.64 -3.32 10.70
CA ILE A 115 -20.26 -3.52 12.11
C ILE A 115 -20.22 -2.19 12.90
N GLY A 116 -20.28 -1.06 12.22
CA GLY A 116 -20.21 0.26 12.82
C GLY A 116 -18.94 0.50 13.64
N ASN A 117 -18.90 1.60 14.39
CA ASN A 117 -17.72 1.95 15.18
C ASN A 117 -17.47 0.99 16.35
N SER A 118 -18.53 0.64 17.09
CA SER A 118 -18.41 -0.25 18.24
C SER A 118 -17.95 -1.64 17.82
N GLY A 119 -18.46 -2.16 16.70
CA GLY A 119 -17.99 -3.42 16.13
C GLY A 119 -16.56 -3.31 15.58
N ALA A 120 -16.18 -2.17 14.99
CA ALA A 120 -14.79 -1.95 14.55
C ALA A 120 -13.79 -1.95 15.72
N LEU A 121 -14.13 -1.34 16.86
CA LEU A 121 -13.32 -1.36 18.08
C LEU A 121 -13.24 -2.77 18.67
N ALA A 122 -14.35 -3.50 18.71
CA ALA A 122 -14.37 -4.89 19.15
C ALA A 122 -13.51 -5.79 18.25
N PHE A 123 -13.61 -5.60 16.92
CA PHE A 123 -12.80 -6.30 15.94
C PHE A 123 -11.31 -5.99 16.08
N GLU A 124 -10.95 -4.72 16.29
CA GLU A 124 -9.56 -4.33 16.54
C GLU A 124 -8.99 -5.03 17.78
N LYS A 125 -9.76 -5.08 18.87
CA LYS A 125 -9.36 -5.76 20.10
C LYS A 125 -9.11 -7.25 19.86
N GLN A 126 -10.05 -7.93 19.18
CA GLN A 126 -9.92 -9.35 18.82
C GLN A 126 -8.69 -9.59 17.91
N LEU A 127 -8.48 -8.73 16.92
CA LEU A 127 -7.33 -8.82 16.01
C LEU A 127 -6.02 -8.64 16.77
N ARG A 128 -5.96 -7.71 17.72
CA ARG A 128 -4.78 -7.48 18.56
C ARG A 128 -4.45 -8.69 19.42
N GLU A 129 -5.44 -9.27 20.09
CA GLU A 129 -5.28 -10.47 20.92
C GLU A 129 -4.80 -11.66 20.08
N TYR A 130 -5.44 -11.89 18.93
CA TYR A 130 -5.04 -12.93 17.98
C TYR A 130 -3.58 -12.77 17.53
N LEU A 131 -3.18 -11.55 17.13
CA LEU A 131 -1.82 -11.31 16.65
C LEU A 131 -0.78 -11.44 17.77
N LYS A 132 -1.09 -10.99 18.99
CA LYS A 132 -0.22 -11.19 20.15
C LYS A 132 0.00 -12.68 20.43
N GLN A 133 -1.07 -13.47 20.45
CA GLN A 133 -0.98 -14.91 20.63
C GLN A 133 -0.17 -15.57 19.51
N LYS A 134 -0.49 -15.25 18.25
CA LYS A 134 0.16 -15.85 17.07
C LYS A 134 1.65 -15.51 16.96
N LYS A 135 2.06 -14.36 17.50
CA LYS A 135 3.44 -13.86 17.47
C LYS A 135 4.18 -14.01 18.81
N PHE A 136 3.57 -14.68 19.78
CA PHE A 136 4.13 -14.89 21.13
C PHE A 136 4.54 -13.57 21.82
N ILE A 137 3.73 -12.52 21.64
CA ILE A 137 3.91 -11.22 22.30
C ILE A 137 3.19 -11.27 23.65
N ALA A 138 3.87 -10.82 24.72
CA ALA A 138 3.28 -10.77 26.05
C ALA A 138 1.99 -9.93 26.05
N PRO A 139 0.91 -10.35 26.74
CA PRO A 139 -0.34 -9.60 26.79
C PRO A 139 -0.16 -8.16 27.29
N SER A 140 0.76 -7.95 28.24
CA SER A 140 1.10 -6.64 28.81
C SER A 140 1.97 -5.75 27.92
N ASP A 141 2.62 -6.30 26.88
CA ASP A 141 3.46 -5.52 25.97
C ASP A 141 2.58 -4.73 24.97
N SER A 142 2.51 -3.42 25.17
CA SER A 142 1.77 -2.50 24.30
C SER A 142 2.52 -2.09 23.04
N LYS A 143 3.83 -2.36 22.94
CA LYS A 143 4.70 -1.95 21.83
C LYS A 143 4.98 -3.08 20.84
N GLY A 144 4.73 -4.34 21.22
CA GLY A 144 4.96 -5.51 20.36
C GLY A 144 4.12 -5.54 19.08
N ILE A 145 2.97 -4.83 19.03
CA ILE A 145 2.22 -4.61 17.80
C ILE A 145 1.54 -3.24 17.76
N PHE A 146 1.72 -2.54 16.65
CA PHE A 146 1.01 -1.29 16.37
C PHE A 146 -0.16 -1.55 15.43
N ILE A 147 -1.35 -1.09 15.83
CA ILE A 147 -2.56 -1.10 14.99
C ILE A 147 -3.11 0.32 15.01
N ARG A 148 -3.30 0.88 13.82
CA ARG A 148 -3.97 2.18 13.63
C ARG A 148 -5.39 1.94 13.16
N ASN A 149 -6.37 2.48 13.89
CA ASN A 149 -7.77 2.43 13.51
C ASN A 149 -8.23 3.79 12.99
N VAL A 150 -8.32 3.89 11.67
CA VAL A 150 -8.64 5.16 10.99
C VAL A 150 -10.04 5.66 11.35
N SER A 151 -11.00 4.76 11.61
CA SER A 151 -12.37 5.16 11.96
C SER A 151 -12.43 5.84 13.33
N ASP A 152 -11.67 5.29 14.28
CA ASP A 152 -11.57 5.81 15.64
C ASP A 152 -10.77 7.14 15.67
N ASP A 153 -9.68 7.23 14.89
CA ASP A 153 -8.93 8.48 14.69
C ASP A 153 -9.81 9.60 14.15
N LEU A 154 -10.62 9.33 13.12
CA LEU A 154 -11.52 10.32 12.52
C LEU A 154 -12.55 10.83 13.53
N LYS A 155 -13.15 9.94 14.32
CA LYS A 155 -14.13 10.34 15.34
C LYS A 155 -13.50 11.20 16.42
N ARG A 156 -12.32 10.83 16.92
CA ARG A 156 -11.58 11.66 17.89
C ARG A 156 -11.34 13.05 17.33
N ASN A 157 -10.81 13.14 16.11
CA ASN A 157 -10.50 14.42 15.48
C ASN A 157 -11.76 15.30 15.30
N GLN A 158 -12.90 14.70 14.94
CA GLN A 158 -14.18 15.41 14.86
C GLN A 158 -14.63 15.93 16.23
N GLN A 159 -14.55 15.10 17.28
CA GLN A 159 -14.90 15.52 18.65
C GLN A 159 -13.99 16.65 19.15
N PHE A 160 -12.68 16.57 18.90
CA PHE A 160 -11.74 17.65 19.23
C PHE A 160 -12.07 18.94 18.48
N ALA A 161 -12.38 18.87 17.18
CA ALA A 161 -12.75 20.04 16.39
C ALA A 161 -14.04 20.70 16.89
N SER A 162 -15.05 19.91 17.29
CA SER A 162 -16.28 20.42 17.88
C SER A 162 -16.08 21.09 19.25
N ALA A 163 -15.09 20.66 20.03
CA ALA A 163 -14.81 21.22 21.36
C ALA A 163 -14.04 22.54 21.34
N LEU A 164 -13.52 22.94 20.17
CA LEU A 164 -12.79 24.20 19.95
C LEU A 164 -13.68 25.33 19.40
N GLN A 165 -14.96 25.05 19.13
CA GLN A 165 -15.98 26.03 18.74
C GLN A 165 -16.74 26.52 19.98
#